data_AF-A0A842Q437-F1
#
_entry.id   AF-A0A842Q437-F1
#
_cell.length_a   1.000
_cell.length_b   1.000
_cell.length_c   1.000
_cell.angle_alpha   90.00
_cell.angle_beta   90.00
_cell.angle_gamma   90.00
#
_symmetry.space_group_name_H-M   'P 1'
#
loop_
_entity.id
_entity.type
_entity.pdbx_description
1 polymer ?
#
loop_
_entity_poly.entity_id
_entity_poly.type
_entity_poly.pdbx_seq_one_letter_code
_entity_poly.pdbx_strand_id
1 'polypeptide(L)'
;MEILYKERALKEKGREWLIAPYEPEVWGVTNSNDVQWMKTRLSPMPWHTHDQPMKITSPEARRLPKSYISCSEYKEFHFMAQKARAKGWDYHELKTGHDAMINVPYELVQILEALAML
;
A
#
# COMPACT_ATOMS: atom_id res chain seq x y z
N MET A 1 6.79 13.95 -2.75
CA MET A 1 7.18 12.73 -2.01
C MET A 1 8.38 12.98 -1.10
N GLU A 2 9.48 13.56 -1.59
CA GLU A 2 10.66 13.82 -0.75
C GLU A 2 10.35 14.70 0.47
N ILE A 3 9.59 15.79 0.31
CA ILE A 3 9.16 16.67 1.42
C ILE A 3 8.31 15.91 2.45
N LEU A 4 7.35 15.09 1.98
CA LEU A 4 6.43 14.32 2.81
C LEU A 4 7.15 13.34 3.75
N TYR A 5 8.25 12.75 3.30
CA TYR A 5 9.02 11.84 4.14
C TYR A 5 10.01 12.59 5.06
N LYS A 6 10.55 13.74 4.65
CA LYS A 6 11.50 14.54 5.47
C LYS A 6 10.86 14.98 6.76
N GLU A 7 9.59 15.38 6.70
CA GLU A 7 8.84 15.84 7.87
C GLU A 7 8.55 14.71 8.88
N ARG A 8 8.60 13.45 8.44
CA ARG A 8 8.34 12.26 9.27
C ARG A 8 9.60 11.50 9.67
N ALA A 9 10.78 12.00 9.31
CA ALA A 9 12.04 11.45 9.82
C ALA A 9 12.04 11.53 11.35
N LEU A 10 12.47 10.47 12.02
CA LEU A 10 12.59 10.49 13.47
C LEU A 10 13.61 11.55 13.88
N LYS A 11 13.35 12.23 15.00
CA LYS A 11 14.23 13.30 15.52
C LYS A 11 15.19 12.78 16.60
N GLU A 12 15.11 11.50 16.92
CA GLU A 12 15.96 10.83 17.90
C GLU A 12 17.37 10.63 17.34
N LYS A 13 18.40 10.95 18.14
CA LYS A 13 19.80 10.85 17.74
C LYS A 13 20.15 9.41 17.34
N GLY A 14 20.71 9.25 16.14
CA GLY A 14 21.10 7.95 15.57
C GLY A 14 19.96 7.21 14.86
N ARG A 15 18.77 7.82 14.75
CA ARG A 15 17.58 7.25 14.11
C ARG A 15 16.96 8.15 13.05
N GLU A 16 17.63 9.25 12.69
CA GLU A 16 17.16 10.26 11.73
C GLU A 16 16.98 9.70 10.30
N TRP A 17 17.58 8.54 10.04
CA TRP A 17 17.45 7.77 8.79
C TRP A 17 16.19 6.89 8.75
N LEU A 18 15.41 6.85 9.83
CA LEU A 18 14.14 6.13 9.91
C LEU A 18 12.95 7.10 9.75
N ILE A 19 11.92 6.63 9.08
CA ILE A 19 10.66 7.34 8.83
C ILE A 19 9.58 6.74 9.70
N ALA A 20 8.91 7.58 10.49
CA ALA A 20 7.76 7.17 11.29
C ALA A 20 6.65 6.61 10.38
N PRO A 21 5.96 5.54 10.81
CA PRO A 21 4.78 5.06 10.11
C PRO A 21 3.67 6.13 10.12
N TYR A 22 2.70 6.01 9.20
CA TYR A 22 1.46 6.75 9.38
C TYR A 22 0.61 6.08 10.46
N GLU A 23 -0.25 6.87 11.10
CA GLU A 23 -1.34 6.32 11.92
C GLU A 23 -2.27 5.47 11.04
N PRO A 24 -2.75 4.30 11.50
CA PRO A 24 -3.65 3.41 10.75
C PRO A 24 -4.86 4.12 10.11
N GLU A 25 -5.36 5.15 10.76
CA GLU A 25 -6.51 5.95 10.33
C GLU A 25 -6.23 6.68 9.01
N VAL A 26 -4.96 7.06 8.75
CA VAL A 26 -4.54 7.64 7.46
C VAL A 26 -4.76 6.64 6.32
N TRP A 27 -4.69 5.33 6.62
CA TRP A 27 -4.93 4.25 5.67
C TRP A 27 -6.40 3.79 5.66
N GLY A 28 -7.30 4.52 6.33
CA GLY A 28 -8.73 4.23 6.35
C GLY A 28 -9.13 3.08 7.28
N VAL A 29 -8.29 2.72 8.25
CA VAL A 29 -8.66 1.77 9.32
C VAL A 29 -9.29 2.56 10.47
N THR A 30 -10.55 2.28 10.80
CA THR A 30 -11.32 3.07 11.79
C THR A 30 -11.82 2.26 12.99
N ASN A 31 -11.78 0.92 12.90
CA ASN A 31 -12.09 0.05 14.04
C ASN A 31 -11.02 0.22 15.13
N SER A 32 -11.44 0.60 16.34
CA SER A 32 -10.52 0.90 17.44
C SER A 32 -9.64 -0.28 17.85
N ASN A 33 -10.14 -1.52 17.77
CA ASN A 33 -9.37 -2.71 18.11
C ASN A 33 -8.27 -2.95 17.07
N ASP A 34 -8.60 -2.79 15.79
CA ASP A 34 -7.65 -2.96 14.69
C ASP A 34 -6.59 -1.85 14.70
N VAL A 35 -6.99 -0.60 14.95
CA VAL A 35 -6.07 0.52 15.14
C VAL A 35 -5.09 0.24 16.28
N GLN A 36 -5.59 -0.20 17.45
CA GLN A 36 -4.73 -0.52 18.59
C GLN A 36 -3.78 -1.67 18.26
N TRP A 37 -4.28 -2.73 17.64
CA TRP A 37 -3.45 -3.86 17.20
C TRP A 37 -2.36 -3.42 16.23
N MET A 38 -2.69 -2.63 15.19
CA MET A 38 -1.73 -2.11 14.23
C MET A 38 -0.66 -1.25 14.89
N LYS A 39 -1.02 -0.38 15.84
CA LYS A 39 -0.07 0.48 16.57
C LYS A 39 0.99 -0.34 17.32
N THR A 40 0.70 -1.56 17.74
CA THR A 40 1.70 -2.46 18.35
C THR A 40 2.65 -3.12 17.34
N ARG A 41 2.33 -3.07 16.04
CA ARG A 41 3.05 -3.76 14.96
C ARG A 41 3.77 -2.82 14.01
N LEU A 42 3.31 -1.58 13.89
CA LEU A 42 3.92 -0.57 13.04
C LEU A 42 5.31 -0.20 13.56
N SER A 43 6.30 -0.22 12.67
CA SER A 43 7.68 0.15 12.97
C SER A 43 8.20 1.19 11.97
N PRO A 44 9.08 2.11 12.40
CA PRO A 44 9.75 3.02 11.47
C PRO A 44 10.55 2.27 10.40
N MET A 45 10.50 2.77 9.17
CA MET A 45 11.19 2.17 8.02
C MET A 45 12.37 3.04 7.58
N PRO A 46 13.47 2.47 7.06
CA PRO A 46 14.58 3.26 6.53
C PRO A 46 14.12 4.20 5.41
N TRP A 47 14.69 5.42 5.37
CA TRP A 47 14.40 6.44 4.35
C TRP A 47 14.39 5.87 2.92
N HIS A 48 15.41 5.09 2.59
CA HIS A 48 15.59 4.52 1.26
C HIS A 48 14.58 3.44 0.87
N THR A 49 13.77 2.92 1.80
CA THR A 49 12.60 2.11 1.44
C THR A 49 11.57 2.92 0.63
N HIS A 50 11.53 4.24 0.80
CA HIS A 50 10.53 5.10 0.19
C HIS A 50 11.00 5.82 -1.08
N ASP A 51 12.29 6.14 -1.19
CA ASP A 51 12.79 7.04 -2.23
C ASP A 51 13.84 6.42 -3.17
N GLN A 52 14.38 5.25 -2.83
CA GLN A 52 15.41 4.63 -3.65
C GLN A 52 14.84 4.30 -5.03
N PRO A 53 15.41 4.84 -6.11
CA PRO A 53 14.96 4.51 -7.46
C PRO A 53 15.18 3.03 -7.76
N MET A 54 14.13 2.34 -8.20
CA MET A 54 14.22 0.95 -8.64
C MET A 54 14.00 0.85 -10.16
N LYS A 55 14.88 0.08 -10.82
CA LYS A 55 14.76 -0.23 -12.25
C LYS A 55 14.47 -1.71 -12.43
N ILE A 56 13.30 -2.03 -12.97
CA ILE A 56 12.95 -3.42 -13.33
C ILE A 56 13.62 -3.73 -14.68
N THR A 57 14.69 -4.51 -14.65
CA THR A 57 15.49 -4.87 -15.84
C THR A 57 15.11 -6.21 -16.45
N SER A 58 14.52 -7.12 -15.67
CA SER A 58 14.07 -8.44 -16.16
C SER A 58 12.99 -8.31 -17.24
N PRO A 59 13.23 -8.81 -18.46
CA PRO A 59 12.21 -8.90 -19.50
C PRO A 59 11.04 -9.82 -19.11
N GLU A 60 11.30 -10.85 -18.30
CA GLU A 60 10.32 -11.85 -17.85
C GLU A 60 9.23 -11.20 -17.00
N ALA A 61 9.59 -10.25 -16.13
CA ALA A 61 8.64 -9.50 -15.31
C ALA A 61 7.57 -8.76 -16.16
N ARG A 62 7.91 -8.36 -17.39
CA ARG A 62 6.94 -7.72 -18.31
C ARG A 62 5.87 -8.68 -18.79
N ARG A 63 6.17 -9.98 -18.87
CA ARG A 63 5.27 -11.02 -19.40
C ARG A 63 4.31 -11.60 -18.36
N LEU A 64 4.58 -11.40 -17.06
CA LEU A 64 3.71 -11.87 -16.00
C LEU A 64 2.29 -11.28 -16.14
N PRO A 65 1.22 -12.05 -15.89
CA PRO A 65 -0.13 -11.51 -15.77
C PRO A 65 -0.16 -10.48 -14.65
N LYS A 66 -0.99 -9.46 -14.81
CA LYS A 66 -1.06 -8.33 -13.88
C LYS A 66 -2.51 -8.03 -13.57
N SER A 67 -2.83 -8.07 -12.29
CA SER A 67 -4.10 -7.61 -11.76
C SER A 67 -3.88 -6.44 -10.81
N TYR A 68 -4.87 -5.55 -10.71
CA TYR A 68 -4.88 -4.42 -9.79
C TYR A 68 -6.18 -4.44 -8.99
N ILE A 69 -6.06 -4.48 -7.66
CA ILE A 69 -7.20 -4.40 -6.74
C ILE A 69 -7.19 -2.99 -6.15
N SER A 70 -8.20 -2.18 -6.47
CA SER A 70 -8.32 -0.80 -6.01
C SER A 70 -9.19 -0.71 -4.75
N CYS A 71 -8.68 -0.09 -3.68
CA CYS A 71 -9.49 0.33 -2.55
C CYS A 71 -10.13 1.68 -2.87
N SER A 72 -11.40 1.70 -3.31
CA SER A 72 -11.98 2.87 -3.97
C SER A 72 -12.29 4.06 -3.05
N GLU A 73 -12.38 3.85 -1.73
CA GLU A 73 -12.58 4.93 -0.78
C GLU A 73 -11.29 5.68 -0.43
N TYR A 74 -10.13 5.09 -0.74
CA TYR A 74 -8.81 5.73 -0.60
C TYR A 74 -8.37 6.40 -1.91
N LYS A 75 -8.50 7.72 -1.98
CA LYS A 75 -8.45 8.48 -3.24
C LYS A 75 -7.03 8.78 -3.72
N GLU A 76 -6.06 8.73 -2.82
CA GLU A 76 -4.67 9.10 -3.04
C GLU A 76 -4.01 8.23 -4.12
N PHE A 77 -4.52 7.01 -4.35
CA PHE A 77 -4.03 6.10 -5.38
C PHE A 77 -4.96 5.94 -6.60
N HIS A 78 -5.99 6.79 -6.75
CA HIS A 78 -6.86 6.75 -7.93
C HIS A 78 -6.10 6.91 -9.25
N PHE A 79 -5.01 7.70 -9.26
CA PHE A 79 -4.17 7.83 -10.45
C PHE A 79 -3.44 6.53 -10.82
N MET A 80 -3.12 5.67 -9.85
CA MET A 80 -2.54 4.34 -10.11
C MET A 80 -3.60 3.38 -10.66
N ALA A 81 -4.81 3.43 -10.12
CA ALA A 81 -5.95 2.67 -10.66
C ALA A 81 -6.23 3.03 -12.13
N GLN A 82 -6.22 4.33 -12.48
CA GLN A 82 -6.35 4.78 -13.87
C GLN A 82 -5.21 4.25 -14.76
N LYS A 83 -3.96 4.26 -14.28
CA LYS A 83 -2.82 3.70 -15.02
C LYS A 83 -2.96 2.19 -15.24
N ALA A 84 -3.44 1.44 -14.25
CA ALA A 84 -3.68 0.00 -14.40
C ALA A 84 -4.72 -0.28 -15.48
N ARG A 85 -5.86 0.43 -15.43
CA ARG A 85 -6.92 0.34 -16.46
C ARG A 85 -6.40 0.71 -17.85
N ALA A 86 -5.66 1.81 -17.98
CA ALA A 86 -5.09 2.25 -19.25
C ALA A 86 -4.07 1.25 -19.83
N LYS A 87 -3.42 0.45 -18.99
CA LYS A 87 -2.53 -0.64 -19.39
C LYS A 87 -3.25 -1.95 -19.68
N GLY A 88 -4.58 -1.98 -19.56
CA GLY A 88 -5.39 -3.19 -19.77
C GLY A 88 -5.12 -4.28 -18.74
N TRP A 89 -4.70 -3.92 -17.52
CA TRP A 89 -4.57 -4.91 -16.45
C TRP A 89 -5.94 -5.38 -16.01
N ASP A 90 -6.01 -6.63 -15.56
CA ASP A 90 -7.21 -7.16 -14.92
C ASP A 90 -7.51 -6.35 -13.65
N TYR A 91 -8.70 -5.76 -13.57
CA TYR A 91 -8.98 -4.71 -12.59
C TYR A 91 -10.15 -5.12 -11.69
N HIS A 92 -9.91 -5.03 -10.39
CA HIS A 92 -10.87 -5.31 -9.33
C HIS A 92 -11.00 -4.10 -8.41
N GLU A 93 -12.12 -4.01 -7.71
CA GLU A 93 -12.39 -2.91 -6.79
C GLU A 93 -13.03 -3.40 -5.50
N LEU A 94 -12.54 -2.86 -4.38
CA LEU A 94 -13.11 -3.03 -3.05
C LEU A 94 -13.50 -1.66 -2.53
N LYS A 95 -14.75 -1.53 -2.07
CA LYS A 95 -15.25 -0.31 -1.44
C LYS A 95 -14.77 -0.25 0.01
N THR A 96 -13.52 0.16 0.21
CA THR A 96 -12.86 0.22 1.51
C THR A 96 -11.70 1.23 1.51
N GLY A 97 -11.19 1.53 2.71
CA GLY A 97 -9.92 2.24 2.90
C GLY A 97 -8.72 1.47 2.36
N HIS A 98 -7.51 2.04 2.45
CA HIS A 98 -6.31 1.47 1.84
C HIS A 98 -6.00 0.05 2.32
N ASP A 99 -6.07 -0.20 3.63
CA ASP A 99 -5.68 -1.47 4.23
C ASP A 99 -6.82 -2.51 4.16
N ALA A 100 -7.17 -2.93 2.94
CA ALA A 100 -8.24 -3.90 2.67
C ALA A 100 -8.04 -5.24 3.39
N MET A 101 -6.79 -5.66 3.61
CA MET A 101 -6.47 -6.88 4.36
C MET A 101 -6.85 -6.82 5.84
N ILE A 102 -7.12 -5.61 6.37
CA ILE A 102 -7.62 -5.40 7.72
C ILE A 102 -9.12 -5.13 7.70
N ASN A 103 -9.57 -4.23 6.82
CA ASN A 103 -10.95 -3.77 6.80
C ASN A 103 -11.95 -4.77 6.20
N VAL A 104 -11.57 -5.47 5.12
CA VAL A 104 -12.43 -6.38 4.34
C VAL A 104 -11.67 -7.64 3.92
N PRO A 105 -11.08 -8.39 4.87
CA PRO A 105 -10.18 -9.49 4.57
C PRO A 105 -10.84 -10.61 3.77
N TYR A 106 -12.12 -10.88 3.99
CA TYR A 106 -12.84 -11.96 3.30
C TYR A 106 -13.08 -11.63 1.83
N GLU A 107 -13.51 -10.41 1.53
CA GLU A 107 -13.72 -9.92 0.17
C GLU A 107 -12.40 -9.85 -0.60
N LEU A 108 -11.33 -9.42 0.06
CA LEU A 108 -9.99 -9.44 -0.53
C LEU A 108 -9.55 -10.87 -0.87
N VAL A 109 -9.75 -11.83 0.04
CA VAL A 109 -9.40 -13.24 -0.18
C VAL A 109 -10.17 -13.83 -1.36
N GLN A 110 -11.46 -13.56 -1.51
CA GLN A 110 -12.25 -14.05 -2.64
C GLN A 110 -11.66 -13.61 -3.99
N ILE A 111 -11.20 -12.36 -4.10
CA ILE A 111 -10.54 -11.88 -5.31
C ILE A 111 -9.20 -12.60 -5.51
N LEU A 112 -8.39 -12.71 -4.45
CA LEU A 112 -7.08 -13.38 -4.54
C LEU A 112 -7.19 -14.85 -4.92
N GLU A 113 -8.18 -15.58 -4.41
CA GLU A 113 -8.46 -16.97 -4.78
C GLU A 113 -8.85 -17.09 -6.25
N ALA A 114 -9.71 -16.20 -6.74
CA ALA A 114 -10.08 -16.17 -8.16
C ALA A 114 -8.86 -15.91 -9.06
N LEU A 115 -7.95 -15.03 -8.65
CA LEU A 115 -6.71 -14.73 -9.38
C LEU A 115 -5.70 -15.88 -9.37
N ALA A 116 -5.64 -16.65 -8.29
CA ALA A 116 -4.69 -17.77 -8.15
C ALA A 116 -5.06 -18.98 -9.02
N MET A 117 -6.29 -19.03 -9.54
CA MET A 117 -6.79 -20.10 -10.41
C MET A 117 -6.60 -19.82 -11.91
N LEU A 118 -5.93 -18.71 -12.28
CA LEU A 118 -5.58 -18.31 -13.65
C LEU A 118 -4.19 -18.81 -14.07
#